data_AF-A0A9Q0DWD9-F1
#
_entry.id   AF-A0A9Q0DWD9-F1
#
_cell.length_a   1.000
_cell.length_b   1.000
_cell.length_c   1.000
_cell.angle_alpha   90.00
_cell.angle_beta   90.00
_cell.angle_gamma   90.00
#
_symmetry.space_group_name_H-M   'P 1'
#
loop_
_entity.id
_entity.type
_entity.pdbx_description
1 polymer ?
#
loop_
_entity_poly.entity_id
_entity_poly.type
_entity_poly.pdbx_seq_one_letter_code
_entity_poly.pdbx_strand_id
1 'polypeptide(L)'
;MKKRLFRLDRMERGLRSFLYEDQVRALSLGKRSRRAVWSPETVGKAGELRHAVGNRGYEYLRETGYPLPSYRTLCNRLETKITVTAHLSCQELAELGLGLMAPASAYSPPGAVSVGGDEDAVVDELIGVLS
;
A
#
# COMPACT_ATOMS: atom_id res chain seq x y z
N MET A 1 -20.58 -43.63 9.10
CA MET A 1 -20.21 -42.32 9.70
C MET A 1 -18.76 -42.25 10.18
N LYS A 2 -18.30 -43.13 11.10
CA LYS A 2 -16.96 -43.06 11.74
C LYS A 2 -15.78 -42.97 10.74
N LYS A 3 -15.79 -43.78 9.67
CA LYS A 3 -14.74 -43.76 8.63
C LYS A 3 -14.63 -42.41 7.90
N ARG A 4 -15.76 -41.72 7.67
CA ARG A 4 -15.78 -40.39 7.01
C ARG A 4 -15.18 -39.33 7.91
N LEU A 5 -15.55 -39.34 9.20
CA LEU A 5 -15.01 -38.41 10.20
C LEU A 5 -13.49 -38.54 10.34
N PHE A 6 -12.98 -39.78 10.43
CA PHE A 6 -11.54 -40.02 10.49
C PHE A 6 -10.79 -39.50 9.26
N ARG A 7 -11.36 -39.66 8.05
CA ARG A 7 -10.77 -39.12 6.82
C ARG A 7 -10.71 -37.59 6.83
N LEU A 8 -11.78 -36.93 7.28
CA LEU A 8 -11.83 -35.48 7.37
C LEU A 8 -10.80 -34.95 8.38
N ASP A 9 -10.71 -35.57 9.56
CA ASP A 9 -9.70 -35.23 10.58
C ASP A 9 -8.27 -35.35 10.04
N ARG A 10 -7.96 -36.46 9.33
CA ARG A 10 -6.65 -36.64 8.71
C ARG A 10 -6.35 -35.54 7.68
N MET A 11 -7.34 -35.15 6.88
CA MET A 11 -7.18 -34.07 5.91
C MET A 11 -6.98 -32.71 6.58
N GLU A 12 -7.75 -32.40 7.62
CA GLU A 12 -7.64 -31.15 8.38
C GLU A 12 -6.24 -31.02 9.02
N ARG A 13 -5.72 -32.11 9.61
CA ARG A 13 -4.33 -32.16 10.10
C ARG A 13 -3.31 -31.94 8.99
N GLY A 14 -3.53 -32.49 7.81
CA GLY A 14 -2.69 -32.23 6.64
C GLY A 14 -2.69 -30.77 6.22
N LEU A 15 -3.86 -30.11 6.19
CA LEU A 15 -3.96 -28.69 5.85
C LEU A 15 -3.24 -27.81 6.87
N ARG A 16 -3.40 -28.09 8.17
CA ARG A 16 -2.72 -27.38 9.27
C ARG A 16 -1.19 -27.53 9.25
N SER A 17 -0.63 -28.47 8.49
CA SER A 17 0.83 -28.65 8.41
C SER A 17 1.53 -27.55 7.60
N PHE A 18 0.81 -26.84 6.73
CA PHE A 18 1.39 -25.80 5.87
C PHE A 18 0.55 -24.52 5.76
N LEU A 19 -0.71 -24.54 6.19
CA LEU A 19 -1.60 -23.38 6.24
C LEU A 19 -1.78 -22.92 7.68
N TYR A 20 -1.91 -21.61 7.85
CA TYR A 20 -2.32 -21.02 9.12
C TYR A 20 -3.82 -21.26 9.40
N GLU A 21 -4.22 -21.17 10.67
CA GLU A 21 -5.60 -21.43 11.10
C GLU A 21 -6.64 -20.54 10.40
N ASP A 22 -6.31 -19.27 10.14
CA ASP A 22 -7.17 -18.34 9.40
C ASP A 22 -7.31 -18.72 7.92
N GLN A 23 -6.25 -19.25 7.31
CA GLN A 23 -6.29 -19.80 5.95
C GLN A 23 -7.14 -21.07 5.88
N VAL A 24 -7.02 -21.97 6.85
CA VAL A 24 -7.87 -23.18 6.94
C VAL A 24 -9.34 -22.78 7.12
N ARG A 25 -9.63 -21.80 7.98
CA ARG A 25 -10.99 -21.23 8.10
C ARG A 25 -11.49 -20.63 6.79
N ALA A 26 -10.62 -19.91 6.06
CA ALA A 26 -10.99 -19.31 4.78
C ALA A 26 -11.35 -20.34 3.71
N LEU A 27 -10.79 -21.56 3.76
CA LEU A 27 -11.18 -22.67 2.86
C LEU A 27 -12.63 -23.13 3.08
N SER A 28 -13.18 -22.89 4.26
CA SER A 28 -14.58 -23.20 4.58
C SER A 28 -15.55 -22.11 4.10
N LEU A 29 -15.03 -20.96 3.66
CA LEU A 29 -15.83 -19.87 3.11
C LEU A 29 -16.03 -20.06 1.60
N GLY A 30 -17.08 -19.42 1.06
CA GLY A 30 -17.26 -19.32 -0.38
C GLY A 30 -16.06 -18.64 -1.07
N LYS A 31 -15.83 -18.98 -2.35
CA LYS A 31 -14.75 -18.41 -3.16
C LYS A 31 -14.77 -16.87 -3.10
N ARG A 32 -13.60 -16.26 -2.87
CA ARG A 32 -13.43 -14.79 -2.76
C ARG A 32 -14.31 -14.13 -1.67
N SER A 33 -14.65 -14.87 -0.61
CA SER A 33 -15.41 -14.31 0.51
C SER A 33 -14.71 -13.11 1.13
N ARG A 34 -15.45 -12.01 1.28
CA ARG A 34 -15.01 -10.80 1.99
C ARG A 34 -14.99 -10.98 3.52
N ARG A 35 -15.46 -12.12 4.03
CA ARG A 35 -15.50 -12.44 5.46
C ARG A 35 -14.19 -13.06 5.98
N ALA A 36 -13.23 -13.34 5.10
CA ALA A 36 -11.94 -13.85 5.52
C ALA A 36 -11.19 -12.76 6.31
N VAL A 37 -10.88 -13.07 7.57
CA VAL A 37 -10.07 -12.24 8.44
C VAL A 37 -8.69 -12.87 8.53
N TRP A 38 -7.68 -12.14 8.06
CA TRP A 38 -6.31 -12.62 8.00
C TRP A 38 -5.54 -12.25 9.25
N SER A 39 -4.70 -13.16 9.75
CA SER A 39 -3.79 -12.89 10.86
C SER A 39 -2.58 -12.06 10.39
N PRO A 40 -1.85 -11.39 11.30
CA PRO A 40 -0.61 -10.69 10.95
C PRO A 40 0.43 -11.62 10.30
N GLU A 41 0.53 -12.86 10.77
CA GLU A 41 1.46 -13.88 10.27
C GLU A 41 1.14 -14.25 8.83
N THR A 42 -0.14 -14.52 8.52
CA THR A 42 -0.59 -14.80 7.16
C THR A 42 -0.32 -13.62 6.22
N VAL A 43 -0.58 -12.39 6.66
CA VAL A 43 -0.32 -11.19 5.86
C VAL A 43 1.18 -11.00 5.62
N GLY A 44 2.02 -11.21 6.63
CA GLY A 44 3.48 -11.15 6.50
C GLY A 44 4.00 -12.18 5.49
N LYS A 45 3.61 -13.45 5.65
CA LYS A 45 4.04 -14.54 4.76
C LYS A 45 3.53 -14.37 3.34
N ALA A 46 2.30 -13.90 3.17
CA ALA A 46 1.75 -13.58 1.87
C ALA A 46 2.49 -12.42 1.18
N GLY A 47 2.96 -11.45 1.97
CA GLY A 47 3.86 -10.39 1.49
C GLY A 47 5.16 -10.97 0.93
N GLU A 48 5.86 -11.80 1.70
CA GLU A 48 7.08 -12.49 1.24
C GLU A 48 6.84 -13.29 -0.04
N LEU A 49 5.74 -14.07 -0.07
CA LEU A 49 5.37 -14.87 -1.23
C LEU A 49 5.17 -13.98 -2.47
N ARG A 50 4.43 -12.87 -2.34
CA ARG A 50 4.21 -11.91 -3.43
C ARG A 50 5.50 -11.31 -3.96
N HIS A 51 6.47 -11.02 -3.08
CA HIS A 51 7.79 -10.54 -3.50
C HIS A 51 8.56 -11.63 -4.28
N ALA A 52 8.48 -12.88 -3.84
CA ALA A 52 9.18 -14.00 -4.47
C ALA A 52 8.62 -14.35 -5.86
N VAL A 53 7.28 -14.40 -6.01
CA VAL A 53 6.63 -14.86 -7.26
C VAL A 53 6.18 -13.71 -8.17
N GLY A 54 6.27 -12.46 -7.70
CA GLY A 54 5.76 -11.29 -8.38
C GLY A 54 4.23 -11.19 -8.41
N ASN A 55 3.73 -10.07 -8.93
CA ASN A 55 2.30 -9.74 -8.89
C ASN A 55 1.42 -10.73 -9.66
N ARG A 56 1.83 -11.11 -10.87
CA ARG A 56 1.05 -12.03 -11.71
C ARG A 56 1.03 -13.44 -11.14
N GLY A 57 2.17 -13.94 -10.63
CA GLY A 57 2.25 -15.26 -10.00
C GLY A 57 1.39 -15.33 -8.74
N TYR A 58 1.41 -14.28 -7.93
CA TYR A 58 0.61 -14.22 -6.70
C TYR A 58 -0.90 -14.23 -7.00
N GLU A 59 -1.35 -13.45 -7.98
CA GLU A 59 -2.77 -13.46 -8.37
C GLU A 59 -3.19 -14.77 -9.05
N TYR A 60 -2.31 -15.39 -9.85
CA TYR A 60 -2.56 -16.72 -10.39
C TYR A 60 -2.84 -17.75 -9.28
N LEU A 61 -2.02 -17.80 -8.23
CA LEU A 61 -2.26 -18.67 -7.07
C LEU A 61 -3.63 -18.41 -6.42
N ARG A 62 -4.00 -17.14 -6.26
CA ARG A 62 -5.32 -16.76 -5.72
C ARG A 62 -6.47 -17.22 -6.60
N GLU A 63 -6.34 -17.13 -7.91
CA GLU A 63 -7.36 -17.55 -8.87
C GLU A 63 -7.55 -19.07 -8.90
N THR A 64 -6.46 -19.83 -8.73
CA THR A 64 -6.46 -21.30 -8.58
C THR A 64 -7.12 -21.76 -7.27
N GLY A 65 -7.22 -20.87 -6.27
CA GLY A 65 -7.95 -21.14 -5.03
C GLY A 65 -7.09 -21.19 -3.77
N TYR A 66 -5.85 -20.71 -3.83
CA TYR A 66 -5.05 -20.56 -2.61
C TYR A 66 -5.71 -19.55 -1.64
N PRO A 67 -5.80 -19.86 -0.33
CA PRO A 67 -6.38 -19.00 0.68
C PRO A 67 -5.42 -17.87 1.05
N LEU A 68 -5.30 -16.88 0.16
CA LEU A 68 -4.37 -15.77 0.29
C LEU A 68 -5.11 -14.42 0.33
N PRO A 69 -4.61 -13.45 1.13
CA PRO A 69 -5.16 -12.10 1.20
C PRO A 69 -5.06 -11.38 -0.16
N SER A 70 -6.00 -10.47 -0.40
CA SER A 70 -5.99 -9.64 -1.61
C SER A 70 -4.91 -8.57 -1.56
N TYR A 71 -4.53 -8.04 -2.72
CA TYR A 71 -3.61 -6.91 -2.81
C TYR A 71 -4.02 -5.74 -1.88
N ARG A 72 -5.30 -5.36 -1.89
CA ARG A 72 -5.84 -4.33 -0.98
C ARG A 72 -5.60 -4.67 0.49
N THR A 73 -5.76 -5.94 0.87
CA THR A 73 -5.51 -6.39 2.25
C THR A 73 -4.03 -6.27 2.63
N LEU A 74 -3.14 -6.62 1.70
CA LEU A 74 -1.70 -6.51 1.91
C LEU A 74 -1.28 -5.04 2.10
N CYS A 75 -1.80 -4.12 1.28
CA CYS A 75 -1.44 -2.69 1.35
C CYS A 75 -1.93 -2.04 2.65
N ASN A 76 -3.21 -2.24 3.00
CA ASN A 76 -3.84 -1.61 4.17
C ASN A 76 -3.14 -1.93 5.50
N ARG A 77 -2.38 -3.03 5.59
CA ARG A 77 -1.68 -3.43 6.81
C ARG A 77 -0.19 -3.07 6.83
N LEU A 78 0.39 -2.75 5.68
CA LEU A 78 1.74 -2.15 5.62
C LEU A 78 1.69 -0.70 6.07
N GLU A 79 0.63 0.02 5.69
CA GLU A 79 0.40 1.42 6.10
C GLU A 79 0.32 1.56 7.63
N THR A 80 -0.25 0.59 8.34
CA THR A 80 -0.31 0.61 9.82
C THR A 80 1.08 0.53 10.47
N LYS A 81 2.06 -0.10 9.83
CA LYS A 81 3.44 -0.18 10.37
C LYS A 81 4.24 1.10 10.10
N ILE A 82 4.00 1.74 8.96
CA ILE A 82 4.66 3.01 8.60
C ILE A 82 4.10 4.17 9.43
N THR A 83 2.79 4.21 9.69
CA THR A 83 2.19 5.25 10.53
C THR A 83 2.62 5.18 11.99
N VAL A 84 2.90 3.99 12.53
CA VAL A 84 3.41 3.85 13.91
C VAL A 84 4.87 4.28 14.04
N THR A 85 5.68 4.12 12.98
CA THR A 85 7.07 4.60 12.97
C THR A 85 7.19 6.09 12.68
N ALA A 86 6.18 6.71 12.06
CA ALA A 86 6.14 8.15 11.80
C ALA A 86 5.77 9.01 13.03
N HIS A 87 5.51 8.42 14.20
CA HIS A 87 5.42 9.17 15.48
C HIS A 87 6.81 9.39 16.11
N LEU A 88 7.86 9.45 15.31
CA LEU A 88 9.03 10.25 15.68
C LEU A 88 8.55 11.70 15.65
N SER A 89 8.62 12.35 16.80
CA SER A 89 8.26 13.75 16.93
C SER A 89 9.10 14.59 15.94
N CYS A 90 8.55 15.68 15.41
CA CYS A 90 9.32 16.60 14.55
C CYS A 90 10.64 17.05 15.20
N GLN A 91 10.72 17.01 16.53
CA GLN A 91 11.92 17.30 17.30
C GLN A 91 13.02 16.26 17.10
N GLU A 92 12.72 14.96 17.16
CA GLU A 92 13.69 13.88 16.94
C GLU A 92 14.18 13.84 15.49
N LEU A 93 13.32 14.17 14.52
CA LEU A 93 13.70 14.29 13.11
C LEU A 93 14.62 15.49 12.84
N ALA A 94 14.46 16.58 13.60
CA ALA A 94 15.34 17.73 13.55
C ALA A 94 16.72 17.41 14.17
N GLU A 95 16.74 16.65 15.27
CA GLU A 95 17.97 16.20 15.93
C GLU A 95 18.79 15.22 15.06
N LEU A 96 18.11 14.41 14.23
CA LEU A 96 18.76 13.51 13.26
C LEU A 96 19.15 14.18 11.94
N GLY A 97 18.92 15.49 11.77
CA GLY A 97 19.33 16.25 10.58
C GLY A 97 18.59 15.88 9.29
N LEU A 98 17.43 15.24 9.41
CA LEU A 98 16.60 14.78 8.28
C LEU A 98 15.46 15.76 7.92
N GLY A 99 15.40 16.92 8.58
CA GLY A 99 14.43 17.96 8.28
C GLY A 99 14.68 18.62 6.92
N LEU A 100 13.69 18.60 6.04
CA LEU A 100 13.69 19.38 4.80
C LEU A 100 13.75 20.88 5.14
N MET A 101 14.89 21.52 4.85
CA MET A 101 15.00 22.98 4.84
C MET A 101 14.00 23.53 3.80
N ALA A 102 13.10 24.40 4.25
CA ALA A 102 12.18 25.11 3.35
C ALA A 102 12.99 25.83 2.25
N PRO A 103 12.48 25.89 1.00
CA PRO A 103 13.17 26.63 -0.04
C PRO A 103 13.22 28.11 0.36
N ALA A 104 14.43 28.65 0.48
CA ALA A 104 14.70 30.07 0.69
C ALA A 104 14.31 30.84 -0.59
N SER A 105 13.02 31.08 -0.79
CA SER A 105 12.50 32.06 -1.76
C SER A 105 11.93 33.27 -1.03
N ALA A 106 12.72 33.81 -0.11
CA ALA A 106 12.51 35.13 0.49
C ALA A 106 13.88 35.81 0.66
N TYR A 107 14.62 35.93 -0.44
CA TYR A 107 15.75 36.87 -0.51
C TYR A 107 15.35 38.02 -1.43
N SER A 108 14.87 39.11 -0.82
CA SER A 108 14.77 40.41 -1.49
C SER A 108 16.12 41.12 -1.35
N PRO A 109 16.80 41.50 -2.43
CA PRO A 109 18.00 42.33 -2.35
C PRO A 109 17.60 43.78 -1.97
N PRO A 110 18.36 44.47 -1.11
CA PRO A 110 18.13 45.88 -0.84
C PRO A 110 18.81 46.74 -1.91
N GLY A 111 18.00 47.51 -2.65
CA GLY A 111 18.47 48.65 -3.44
C GLY A 111 18.55 48.41 -4.95
N ALA A 112 17.45 48.73 -5.65
CA ALA A 112 17.51 49.26 -7.01
C ALA A 112 16.32 50.19 -7.22
N VAL A 113 16.66 51.41 -7.61
CA VAL A 113 15.82 52.61 -7.71
C VAL A 113 14.75 52.49 -8.80
N SER A 114 13.56 53.04 -8.51
CA SER A 114 12.51 53.30 -9.49
C SER A 114 12.93 54.41 -10.46
N VAL A 115 12.87 54.14 -11.76
CA VAL A 115 12.75 55.17 -12.81
C VAL A 115 11.72 54.66 -13.80
N GLY A 116 10.68 55.47 -14.03
CA GLY A 116 9.47 55.09 -14.74
C GLY A 116 9.55 55.11 -16.27
N GLY A 117 8.40 54.80 -16.86
CA GLY A 117 8.08 54.91 -18.28
C GLY A 117 6.69 54.32 -18.49
N ASP A 118 5.75 55.17 -18.87
CA ASP A 118 4.36 54.89 -19.22
C ASP A 118 4.25 53.99 -20.49
N GLU A 119 3.01 53.80 -20.97
CA GLU A 119 2.59 53.38 -22.34
C GLU A 119 2.93 51.91 -22.74
N ASP A 120 2.02 51.02 -23.17
CA ASP A 120 0.70 51.17 -23.77
C ASP A 120 -0.15 49.88 -23.63
N ALA A 121 -1.48 50.07 -23.62
CA ALA A 121 -2.46 49.01 -23.72
C ALA A 121 -2.63 48.54 -25.18
N VAL A 122 -2.49 47.24 -25.44
CA VAL A 122 -3.16 46.56 -26.56
C VAL A 122 -3.65 45.18 -26.10
N VAL A 123 -4.98 45.05 -26.02
CA VAL A 123 -5.71 43.79 -25.89
C VAL A 123 -6.40 43.55 -27.23
N ASP A 124 -6.01 42.49 -27.92
CA ASP A 124 -6.70 41.80 -29.03
C ASP A 124 -5.71 40.74 -29.58
N GLU A 125 -6.05 39.55 -30.07
CA GLU A 125 -7.30 38.90 -30.39
C GLU A 125 -6.99 37.40 -30.67
N LEU A 126 -8.00 36.55 -30.51
CA LEU A 126 -8.37 35.38 -31.34
C LEU A 126 -7.45 34.14 -31.57
N ILE A 127 -7.89 33.04 -30.96
CA ILE A 127 -8.27 31.72 -31.53
C ILE A 127 -7.61 31.24 -32.85
N GLY A 128 -7.12 29.99 -32.86
CA GLY A 128 -6.89 29.22 -34.08
C GLY A 128 -6.25 27.84 -33.85
N VAL A 129 -7.01 26.86 -33.33
CA VAL A 129 -7.49 25.65 -34.04
C VAL A 129 -6.46 24.53 -34.26
N LEU A 130 -6.84 23.37 -33.70
CA LEU A 130 -6.31 22.03 -33.91
C LEU A 130 -6.24 21.65 -35.39
N SER A 131 -5.16 20.98 -35.79
CA SER A 131 -5.13 20.02 -36.90
C SER A 131 -4.47 18.75 -36.42
#